data_AF-A0A1X2GFG3-F1
#
_entry.id   AF-A0A1X2GFG3-F1
#
_cell.length_a   1.000
_cell.length_b   1.000
_cell.length_c   1.000
_cell.angle_alpha   90.00
_cell.angle_beta   90.00
_cell.angle_gamma   90.00
#
_symmetry.space_group_name_H-M   'P 1'
#
loop_
_entity.id
_entity.type
_entity.pdbx_description
1 polymer ?
#
loop_
_entity_poly.entity_id
_entity_poly.type
_entity_poly.pdbx_seq_one_letter_code
_entity_poly.pdbx_strand_id
1 'polypeptide(L)'
;MKRIVVIRLFLSFLFLAVLPAMAEVPTAEQVQTWTKEKVATFLQKYNLAYDEHDQALAQKAAEYQELAKDNAHYFGAKVNEFVDKAKEHLQKDQQASVHVDNIVADIRHRLRRLELQGALSRDNVDQSLEHVRRQLTQKKWITASHWHKIQKDIQAAFVPAEAVDHAWYQRILKPSPSKSGSQSLDRWLNNVRTHLAQLRVLTEDQVNQVVQQLRQAVTIHNLNKVASPHWYERLYHRLEKNANLSRSQLEDVKEVLSKQVSGFKVFASDYLGDKKDQATTWLDELHHQCDKAMVTTSGWMNDLLEGLGIRKKQGLLDHLNSGNHEKKKPRHAPLIPFSRS
;
A
#
# COMPACT_ATOMS: atom_id res chain seq x y z
N MET A 1 -18.47 -22.19 37.81
CA MET A 1 -18.96 -22.34 36.42
C MET A 1 -19.88 -21.21 35.92
N LYS A 2 -20.76 -20.62 36.74
CA LYS A 2 -21.71 -19.57 36.28
C LYS A 2 -21.07 -18.26 35.78
N ARG A 3 -19.86 -17.88 36.23
CA ARG A 3 -19.19 -16.62 35.83
C ARG A 3 -18.50 -16.67 34.44
N ILE A 4 -18.12 -17.85 33.96
CA ILE A 4 -17.47 -18.01 32.64
C ILE A 4 -18.49 -17.90 31.49
N VAL A 5 -19.75 -18.27 31.76
CA VAL A 5 -20.85 -18.19 30.78
C VAL A 5 -21.27 -16.73 30.53
N VAL A 6 -21.25 -15.88 31.57
CA VAL A 6 -21.62 -14.47 31.45
C VAL A 6 -20.59 -13.67 30.64
N ILE A 7 -19.29 -13.95 30.80
CA ILE A 7 -18.22 -13.30 30.02
C ILE A 7 -18.27 -13.73 28.54
N ARG A 8 -18.57 -15.00 28.25
CA ARG A 8 -18.76 -15.47 26.87
C ARG A 8 -20.00 -14.86 26.22
N LEU A 9 -21.10 -14.67 26.96
CA LEU A 9 -22.30 -14.01 26.44
C LEU A 9 -22.06 -12.52 26.20
N PHE A 10 -21.34 -11.82 27.08
CA PHE A 10 -21.00 -10.41 26.89
C PHE A 10 -20.06 -10.17 25.70
N LEU A 11 -19.05 -11.04 25.50
CA LEU A 11 -18.17 -10.99 24.32
C LEU A 11 -18.90 -11.34 23.01
N SER A 12 -19.86 -12.26 23.07
CA SER A 12 -20.68 -12.62 21.90
C SER A 12 -21.71 -11.55 21.55
N PHE A 13 -22.25 -10.85 22.56
CA PHE A 13 -23.20 -9.74 22.37
C PHE A 13 -22.52 -8.46 21.90
N LEU A 14 -21.28 -8.20 22.35
CA LEU A 14 -20.44 -7.10 21.81
C LEU A 14 -20.04 -7.33 20.35
N PHE A 15 -19.95 -8.60 19.92
CA PHE A 15 -19.63 -8.96 18.53
C PHE A 15 -20.84 -8.91 17.57
N LEU A 16 -22.08 -8.90 18.10
CA LEU A 16 -23.31 -8.93 17.29
C LEU A 16 -23.88 -7.55 16.94
N ALA A 17 -23.34 -6.45 17.50
CA ALA A 17 -23.93 -5.11 17.38
C ALA A 17 -23.26 -4.18 16.35
N VAL A 18 -22.40 -4.70 15.46
CA VAL A 18 -21.88 -3.91 14.33
C VAL A 18 -21.97 -4.76 13.08
N LEU A 19 -23.20 -4.95 12.58
CA LEU A 19 -23.38 -5.12 11.15
C LEU A 19 -23.01 -3.77 10.54
N PRO A 20 -21.90 -3.63 9.78
CA PRO A 20 -21.78 -2.48 8.93
C PRO A 20 -22.92 -2.62 7.93
N ALA A 21 -24.00 -1.84 8.11
CA ALA A 21 -24.70 -1.35 6.96
C ALA A 21 -23.60 -0.87 6.02
N MET A 22 -23.58 -1.39 4.78
CA MET A 22 -22.70 -0.89 3.74
C MET A 22 -23.12 0.55 3.55
N ALA A 23 -22.56 1.44 4.37
CA ALA A 23 -22.95 2.83 4.45
C ALA A 23 -22.69 3.35 3.06
N GLU A 24 -23.77 3.76 2.40
CA GLU A 24 -23.71 4.40 1.11
C GLU A 24 -22.66 5.50 1.22
N VAL A 25 -21.65 5.45 0.34
CA VAL A 25 -20.55 6.41 0.35
C VAL A 25 -21.20 7.79 0.23
N PRO A 26 -21.04 8.67 1.24
CA PRO A 26 -21.81 9.90 1.29
C PRO A 26 -21.55 10.78 0.05
N THR A 27 -22.54 11.56 -0.39
CA THR A 27 -22.31 12.50 -1.48
C THR A 27 -21.56 13.75 -0.97
N ALA A 28 -20.88 14.48 -1.86
CA ALA A 28 -20.22 15.73 -1.51
C ALA A 28 -21.20 16.73 -0.87
N GLU A 29 -22.44 16.78 -1.36
CA GLU A 29 -23.53 17.58 -0.79
C GLU A 29 -23.87 17.16 0.66
N GLN A 30 -23.92 15.86 0.93
CA GLN A 30 -24.15 15.36 2.29
C GLN A 30 -23.01 15.76 3.23
N VAL A 31 -21.76 15.72 2.76
CA VAL A 31 -20.57 16.09 3.55
C VAL A 31 -20.56 17.56 3.91
N GLN A 32 -21.00 18.43 3.01
CA GLN A 32 -21.09 19.87 3.31
C GLN A 32 -22.06 20.18 4.47
N THR A 33 -23.05 19.30 4.70
CA THR A 33 -23.99 19.41 5.83
C THR A 33 -23.51 18.73 7.12
N TRP A 34 -22.31 18.15 7.13
CA TRP A 34 -21.79 17.47 8.30
C TRP A 34 -21.47 18.44 9.43
N THR A 35 -21.69 17.95 10.65
CA THR A 35 -21.19 18.61 11.85
C THR A 35 -19.65 18.57 11.86
N LYS A 36 -19.03 19.53 12.55
CA LYS A 36 -17.56 19.55 12.73
C LYS A 36 -17.01 18.23 13.27
N GLU A 37 -17.74 17.57 14.18
CA GLU A 37 -17.38 16.26 14.73
C GLU A 37 -17.36 15.15 13.66
N LYS A 38 -18.34 15.12 12.76
CA LYS A 38 -18.37 14.15 11.64
C LYS A 38 -17.23 14.39 10.67
N VAL A 39 -16.92 15.65 10.37
CA VAL A 39 -15.78 16.02 9.53
C VAL A 39 -14.46 15.63 10.19
N ALA A 40 -14.28 15.91 11.49
CA ALA A 40 -13.12 15.50 12.25
C ALA A 40 -12.96 13.97 12.25
N THR A 41 -14.04 13.22 12.49
CA THR A 41 -14.05 11.75 12.45
C THR A 41 -13.65 11.22 11.08
N PHE A 42 -14.15 11.83 10.01
CA PHE A 42 -13.77 11.50 8.63
C PHE A 42 -12.26 11.73 8.40
N LEU A 43 -11.75 12.93 8.73
CA LEU A 43 -10.34 13.25 8.53
C LEU A 43 -9.42 12.36 9.38
N GLN A 44 -9.83 12.05 10.62
CA GLN A 44 -9.14 11.10 11.50
C GLN A 44 -9.16 9.67 10.94
N LYS A 45 -10.29 9.18 10.42
CA LYS A 45 -10.40 7.84 9.80
C LYS A 45 -9.32 7.64 8.74
N TYR A 46 -9.09 8.67 7.91
CA TYR A 46 -8.10 8.61 6.84
C TYR A 46 -6.74 9.19 7.23
N ASN A 47 -6.49 9.50 8.51
CA ASN A 47 -5.25 10.12 9.00
C ASN A 47 -4.83 11.33 8.15
N LEU A 48 -5.79 12.22 7.86
CA LEU A 48 -5.57 13.47 7.14
C LEU A 48 -5.33 14.58 8.16
N ALA A 49 -4.30 15.39 7.94
CA ALA A 49 -4.03 16.53 8.80
C ALA A 49 -5.10 17.63 8.58
N TYR A 50 -5.58 18.22 9.67
CA TYR A 50 -6.55 19.30 9.62
C TYR A 50 -6.44 20.22 10.83
N ASP A 51 -6.90 21.46 10.67
CA ASP A 51 -7.02 22.44 11.73
C ASP A 51 -8.48 22.53 12.17
N GLU A 52 -8.77 22.24 13.44
CA GLU A 52 -10.13 22.27 14.01
C GLU A 52 -10.80 23.66 13.91
N HIS A 53 -10.00 24.71 13.74
CA HIS A 53 -10.46 26.09 13.66
C HIS A 53 -10.72 26.53 12.21
N ASP A 54 -10.38 25.69 11.23
CA ASP A 54 -10.64 25.96 9.82
C ASP A 54 -12.16 25.91 9.53
N GLN A 55 -12.70 27.06 9.08
CA GLN A 55 -14.12 27.19 8.78
C GLN A 55 -14.52 26.45 7.49
N ALA A 56 -13.56 26.12 6.63
CA ALA A 56 -13.77 25.44 5.36
C ALA A 56 -13.58 23.90 5.44
N LEU A 57 -13.46 23.33 6.65
CA LEU A 57 -13.23 21.88 6.83
C LEU A 57 -14.26 21.00 6.12
N ALA A 58 -15.55 21.33 6.24
CA ALA A 58 -16.62 20.55 5.63
C ALA A 58 -16.52 20.57 4.09
N GLN A 59 -16.17 21.72 3.52
CA GLN A 59 -15.94 21.86 2.09
C GLN A 59 -14.72 21.03 1.65
N LYS A 60 -13.59 21.11 2.37
CA LYS A 60 -12.39 20.31 2.06
C LYS A 60 -12.68 18.81 2.12
N ALA A 61 -13.42 18.35 3.13
CA ALA A 61 -13.82 16.96 3.24
C ALA A 61 -14.70 16.52 2.05
N ALA A 62 -15.65 17.37 1.64
CA ALA A 62 -16.49 17.11 0.47
C ALA A 62 -15.65 17.01 -0.81
N GLU A 63 -14.70 17.93 -1.02
CA GLU A 63 -13.76 17.90 -2.15
C GLU A 63 -12.91 16.62 -2.15
N TYR A 64 -12.39 16.19 -0.99
CA TYR A 64 -11.61 14.95 -0.90
C TYR A 64 -12.44 13.73 -1.24
N GLN A 65 -13.71 13.71 -0.83
CA GLN A 65 -14.60 12.61 -1.15
C GLN A 65 -14.99 12.58 -2.63
N GLU A 66 -15.23 13.73 -3.24
CA GLU A 66 -15.48 13.83 -4.68
C GLU A 66 -14.27 13.35 -5.48
N LEU A 67 -13.07 13.82 -5.15
CA LEU A 67 -11.82 13.32 -5.74
C LEU A 67 -11.62 11.82 -5.50
N ALA A 68 -12.01 11.30 -4.34
CA ALA A 68 -11.94 9.87 -4.06
C ALA A 68 -12.87 9.05 -4.98
N LYS A 69 -14.08 9.56 -5.23
CA LYS A 69 -15.02 8.96 -6.18
C LYS A 69 -14.46 9.01 -7.60
N ASP A 70 -13.91 10.15 -8.01
CA ASP A 70 -13.29 10.28 -9.34
C ASP A 70 -12.13 9.30 -9.52
N ASN A 71 -11.32 9.12 -8.48
CA ASN A 71 -10.22 8.16 -8.49
C ASN A 71 -10.70 6.72 -8.72
N ALA A 72 -11.91 6.36 -8.29
CA ALA A 72 -12.46 5.02 -8.52
C ALA A 72 -12.63 4.69 -10.01
N HIS A 73 -12.65 5.68 -10.91
CA HIS A 73 -12.66 5.44 -12.35
C HIS A 73 -11.31 4.96 -12.91
N TYR A 74 -10.20 5.24 -12.22
CA TYR A 74 -8.86 4.86 -12.69
C TYR A 74 -8.45 3.45 -12.25
N PHE A 75 -9.00 2.95 -11.15
CA PHE A 75 -8.60 1.72 -10.48
C PHE A 75 -9.75 0.69 -10.49
N GLY A 76 -9.49 -0.56 -10.09
CA GLY A 76 -10.59 -1.50 -9.84
C GLY A 76 -10.94 -2.40 -11.01
N ALA A 77 -11.07 -1.88 -12.23
CA ALA A 77 -11.62 -2.65 -13.35
C ALA A 77 -10.94 -4.01 -13.55
N LYS A 78 -9.61 -4.02 -13.75
CA LYS A 78 -8.84 -5.25 -13.95
C LYS A 78 -8.82 -6.16 -12.72
N VAL A 79 -8.73 -5.57 -11.52
CA VAL A 79 -8.68 -6.34 -10.26
C VAL A 79 -10.02 -7.00 -9.97
N ASN A 80 -11.13 -6.29 -10.18
CA ASN A 80 -12.47 -6.81 -9.97
C ASN A 80 -12.77 -7.95 -10.96
N GLU A 81 -12.45 -7.76 -12.25
CA GLU A 81 -12.59 -8.83 -13.25
C GLU A 81 -11.79 -10.08 -12.87
N PHE A 82 -10.54 -9.91 -12.43
CA PHE A 82 -9.71 -11.01 -11.94
C PHE A 82 -10.39 -11.73 -10.77
N VAL A 83 -10.83 -10.96 -9.78
CA VAL A 83 -11.41 -11.47 -8.53
C VAL A 83 -12.72 -12.20 -8.79
N ASP A 84 -13.55 -11.69 -9.69
CA ASP A 84 -14.83 -12.30 -10.03
C ASP A 84 -14.61 -13.64 -10.75
N LYS A 85 -13.68 -13.69 -11.72
CA LYS A 85 -13.27 -14.96 -12.35
C LYS A 85 -12.70 -15.95 -11.34
N ALA A 86 -11.82 -15.50 -10.43
CA ALA A 86 -11.29 -16.34 -9.36
C ALA A 86 -12.41 -16.91 -8.49
N LYS A 87 -13.40 -16.09 -8.13
CA LYS A 87 -14.57 -16.49 -7.37
C LYS A 87 -15.36 -17.58 -8.10
N GLU A 88 -15.68 -17.39 -9.38
CA GLU A 88 -16.41 -18.37 -10.19
C GLU A 88 -15.70 -19.74 -10.23
N HIS A 89 -14.37 -19.75 -10.36
CA HIS A 89 -13.61 -20.99 -10.34
C HIS A 89 -13.59 -21.65 -8.96
N LEU A 90 -13.36 -20.88 -7.90
CA LEU A 90 -13.32 -21.40 -6.53
C LEU A 90 -14.68 -21.94 -6.07
N GLN A 91 -15.79 -21.38 -6.57
CA GLN A 91 -17.14 -21.87 -6.29
C GLN A 91 -17.45 -23.23 -6.93
N LYS A 92 -16.78 -23.58 -8.04
CA LYS A 92 -16.94 -24.88 -8.71
C LYS A 92 -16.20 -26.01 -8.01
N ASP A 93 -15.31 -25.70 -7.07
CA ASP A 93 -14.56 -26.67 -6.29
C ASP A 93 -15.26 -26.95 -4.94
N GLN A 94 -15.58 -28.21 -4.67
CA GLN A 94 -16.32 -28.60 -3.45
C GLN A 94 -15.60 -28.18 -2.15
N GLN A 95 -14.26 -28.24 -2.11
CA GLN A 95 -13.50 -27.93 -0.89
C GLN A 95 -13.23 -26.44 -0.75
N ALA A 96 -12.93 -25.75 -1.85
CA ALA A 96 -12.68 -24.32 -1.83
C ALA A 96 -13.97 -23.50 -1.61
N SER A 97 -15.13 -24.00 -2.07
CA SER A 97 -16.43 -23.31 -1.99
C SER A 97 -16.77 -22.78 -0.60
N VAL A 98 -16.44 -23.54 0.46
CA VAL A 98 -16.70 -23.21 1.87
C VAL A 98 -15.92 -21.97 2.33
N HIS A 99 -14.80 -21.66 1.67
CA HIS A 99 -13.89 -20.58 2.05
C HIS A 99 -13.73 -19.51 0.96
N VAL A 100 -14.53 -19.57 -0.11
CA VAL A 100 -14.44 -18.68 -1.29
C VAL A 100 -14.30 -17.22 -0.88
N ASP A 101 -15.15 -16.70 0.00
CA ASP A 101 -15.15 -15.27 0.33
C ASP A 101 -13.86 -14.82 1.02
N ASN A 102 -13.27 -15.66 1.88
CA ASN A 102 -12.00 -15.38 2.52
C ASN A 102 -10.85 -15.40 1.50
N ILE A 103 -10.85 -16.39 0.60
CA ILE A 103 -9.82 -16.53 -0.45
C ILE A 103 -9.91 -15.33 -1.41
N VAL A 104 -11.11 -14.98 -1.83
CA VAL A 104 -11.42 -13.85 -2.71
C VAL A 104 -11.03 -12.53 -2.06
N ALA A 105 -11.32 -12.34 -0.77
CA ALA A 105 -10.89 -11.14 -0.04
C ALA A 105 -9.36 -11.03 0.01
N ASP A 106 -8.66 -12.13 0.23
CA ASP A 106 -7.19 -12.17 0.27
C ASP A 106 -6.55 -11.86 -1.08
N ILE A 107 -7.07 -12.47 -2.15
CA ILE A 107 -6.67 -12.17 -3.53
C ILE A 107 -6.93 -10.70 -3.84
N ARG A 108 -8.16 -10.23 -3.60
CA ARG A 108 -8.58 -8.85 -3.86
C ARG A 108 -7.64 -7.86 -3.17
N HIS A 109 -7.46 -7.98 -1.86
CA HIS A 109 -6.62 -7.06 -1.09
C HIS A 109 -5.19 -7.00 -1.64
N ARG A 110 -4.59 -8.16 -1.97
CA ARG A 110 -3.24 -8.22 -2.55
C ARG A 110 -3.14 -7.53 -3.92
N LEU A 111 -4.11 -7.78 -4.80
CA LEU A 111 -4.13 -7.19 -6.13
C LEU A 111 -4.39 -5.69 -6.09
N ARG A 112 -5.33 -5.23 -5.26
CA ARG A 112 -5.59 -3.80 -5.05
C ARG A 112 -4.34 -3.08 -4.54
N ARG A 113 -3.59 -3.70 -3.62
CA ARG A 113 -2.31 -3.15 -3.14
C ARG A 113 -1.27 -3.03 -4.26
N LEU A 114 -1.13 -4.05 -5.10
CA LEU A 114 -0.24 -3.97 -6.27
C LEU A 114 -0.68 -2.88 -7.25
N GLU A 115 -1.98 -2.73 -7.47
CA GLU A 115 -2.53 -1.70 -8.38
C GLU A 115 -2.26 -0.28 -7.86
N LEU A 116 -2.50 -0.01 -6.58
CA LEU A 116 -2.21 1.28 -5.96
C LEU A 116 -0.71 1.62 -5.99
N GLN A 117 0.16 0.61 -5.96
CA GLN A 117 1.60 0.77 -6.10
C GLN A 117 2.06 0.96 -7.55
N GLY A 118 1.18 0.84 -8.54
CA GLY A 118 1.55 0.80 -9.96
C GLY A 118 2.36 -0.44 -10.34
N ALA A 119 2.24 -1.50 -9.55
CA ALA A 119 3.02 -2.73 -9.62
C ALA A 119 2.17 -3.94 -10.05
N LEU A 120 0.98 -3.72 -10.64
CA LEU A 120 0.07 -4.79 -11.08
C LEU A 120 0.54 -5.45 -12.40
N SER A 121 1.77 -5.96 -12.43
CA SER A 121 2.29 -6.75 -13.55
C SER A 121 1.96 -8.23 -13.36
N ARG A 122 2.01 -9.00 -14.45
CA ARG A 122 1.82 -10.46 -14.41
C ARG A 122 2.75 -11.12 -13.39
N ASP A 123 4.03 -10.79 -13.43
CA ASP A 123 5.04 -11.41 -12.54
C ASP A 123 4.77 -11.10 -11.06
N ASN A 124 4.39 -9.86 -10.75
CA ASN A 124 4.06 -9.45 -9.38
C ASN A 124 2.75 -10.05 -8.91
N VAL A 125 1.75 -10.16 -9.80
CA VAL A 125 0.50 -10.88 -9.54
C VAL A 125 0.81 -12.34 -9.20
N ASP A 126 1.64 -13.01 -10.00
CA ASP A 126 2.02 -14.41 -9.79
C ASP A 126 2.75 -14.62 -8.48
N GLN A 127 3.72 -13.76 -8.17
CA GLN A 127 4.44 -13.80 -6.90
C GLN A 127 3.49 -13.58 -5.71
N SER A 128 2.52 -12.68 -5.84
CA SER A 128 1.55 -12.38 -4.77
C SER A 128 0.55 -13.52 -4.57
N LEU A 129 0.13 -14.16 -5.67
CA LEU A 129 -0.78 -15.30 -5.70
C LEU A 129 -0.12 -16.59 -5.23
N GLU A 130 1.18 -16.77 -5.44
CA GLU A 130 1.95 -17.92 -4.93
C GLU A 130 1.86 -18.02 -3.40
N HIS A 131 1.82 -16.89 -2.69
CA HIS A 131 1.62 -16.90 -1.25
C HIS A 131 0.22 -17.40 -0.87
N VAL A 132 -0.81 -16.96 -1.59
CA VAL A 132 -2.18 -17.45 -1.41
C VAL A 132 -2.21 -18.96 -1.68
N ARG A 133 -1.66 -19.41 -2.82
CA ARG A 133 -1.56 -20.82 -3.17
C ARG A 133 -0.98 -21.67 -2.05
N ARG A 134 0.18 -21.28 -1.49
CA ARG A 134 0.83 -22.02 -0.41
C ARG A 134 -0.07 -22.15 0.81
N GLN A 135 -0.74 -21.06 1.20
CA GLN A 135 -1.69 -21.09 2.32
C GLN A 135 -2.88 -22.01 2.04
N LEU A 136 -3.46 -21.96 0.85
CA LEU A 136 -4.61 -22.80 0.48
C LEU A 136 -4.23 -24.28 0.39
N THR A 137 -3.07 -24.60 -0.19
CA THR A 137 -2.57 -25.97 -0.29
C THR A 137 -2.22 -26.54 1.09
N GLN A 138 -1.59 -25.75 1.97
CA GLN A 138 -1.30 -26.18 3.36
C GLN A 138 -2.59 -26.49 4.14
N LYS A 139 -3.64 -25.68 3.93
CA LYS A 139 -4.95 -25.91 4.54
C LYS A 139 -5.78 -26.98 3.83
N LYS A 140 -5.25 -27.58 2.75
CA LYS A 140 -5.93 -28.57 1.90
C LYS A 140 -7.28 -28.07 1.34
N TRP A 141 -7.38 -26.78 1.09
CA TRP A 141 -8.58 -26.17 0.50
C TRP A 141 -8.59 -26.25 -1.02
N ILE A 142 -7.41 -26.39 -1.64
CA ILE A 142 -7.26 -26.58 -3.09
C ILE A 142 -6.01 -27.40 -3.41
N THR A 143 -6.06 -28.17 -4.48
CA THR A 143 -4.89 -28.87 -5.03
C THR A 143 -4.01 -27.93 -5.86
N ALA A 144 -2.73 -28.25 -5.97
CA ALA A 144 -1.79 -27.45 -6.77
C ALA A 144 -2.17 -27.42 -8.26
N SER A 145 -2.69 -28.52 -8.80
CA SER A 145 -3.15 -28.61 -10.19
C SER A 145 -4.38 -27.74 -10.45
N HIS A 146 -5.35 -27.73 -9.53
CA HIS A 146 -6.54 -26.89 -9.66
C HIS A 146 -6.16 -25.41 -9.58
N TRP A 147 -5.32 -25.02 -8.62
CA TRP A 147 -4.82 -23.64 -8.55
C TRP A 147 -4.10 -23.21 -9.83
N HIS A 148 -3.29 -24.08 -10.43
CA HIS A 148 -2.59 -23.76 -11.67
C HIS A 148 -3.56 -23.47 -12.82
N LYS A 149 -4.70 -24.17 -12.88
CA LYS A 149 -5.76 -23.91 -13.85
C LYS A 149 -6.39 -22.53 -13.64
N ILE A 150 -6.75 -22.21 -12.39
CA ILE A 150 -7.25 -20.88 -11.99
C ILE A 150 -6.25 -19.79 -12.39
N GLN A 151 -4.98 -19.98 -12.05
CA GLN A 151 -3.93 -19.03 -12.35
C GLN A 151 -3.77 -18.82 -13.86
N LYS A 152 -3.76 -19.90 -14.67
CA LYS A 152 -3.61 -19.80 -16.13
C LYS A 152 -4.79 -19.09 -16.80
N ASP A 153 -6.02 -19.46 -16.42
CA ASP A 153 -7.23 -18.92 -17.04
C ASP A 153 -7.40 -17.42 -16.73
N ILE A 154 -6.93 -16.98 -15.56
CA ILE A 154 -7.09 -15.57 -15.13
C ILE A 154 -5.86 -14.72 -15.48
N GLN A 155 -4.65 -15.29 -15.58
CA GLN A 155 -3.48 -14.57 -16.11
C GLN A 155 -3.71 -14.02 -17.52
N ALA A 156 -4.56 -14.67 -18.32
CA ALA A 156 -4.95 -14.17 -19.65
C ALA A 156 -5.53 -12.75 -19.59
N ALA A 157 -6.17 -12.34 -18.49
CA ALA A 157 -6.73 -10.99 -18.31
C ALA A 157 -5.66 -9.90 -18.11
N PHE A 158 -4.42 -10.26 -17.75
CA PHE A 158 -3.32 -9.30 -17.60
C PHE A 158 -2.40 -9.22 -18.82
N VAL A 159 -2.60 -10.09 -19.81
CA VAL A 159 -1.92 -10.03 -21.10
C VAL A 159 -2.59 -8.93 -21.92
N PRO A 160 -1.87 -7.88 -22.36
CA PRO A 160 -2.42 -6.91 -23.29
C PRO A 160 -2.95 -7.63 -24.54
N ALA A 161 -4.11 -7.25 -25.08
CA ALA A 161 -4.66 -7.85 -26.30
C ALA A 161 -3.62 -7.85 -27.45
N GLU A 162 -2.78 -6.82 -27.52
CA GLU A 162 -1.68 -6.66 -28.49
C GLU A 162 -0.56 -7.72 -28.36
N ALA A 163 -0.42 -8.34 -27.18
CA ALA A 163 0.58 -9.39 -26.96
C ALA A 163 0.07 -10.78 -27.37
N VAL A 164 -1.23 -10.95 -27.59
CA VAL A 164 -1.83 -12.23 -28.01
C VAL A 164 -1.55 -12.48 -29.51
N ASP A 165 -1.55 -11.45 -30.34
CA ASP A 165 -1.30 -11.56 -31.79
C ASP A 165 0.19 -11.64 -32.18
N HIS A 166 1.12 -11.45 -31.23
CA HIS A 166 2.57 -11.39 -31.51
C HIS A 166 3.41 -12.41 -30.71
N ALA A 167 2.76 -13.39 -30.07
CA ALA A 167 3.35 -14.21 -29.01
C ALA A 167 4.41 -15.26 -29.43
N TRP A 168 4.57 -15.61 -30.72
CA TRP A 168 5.50 -16.69 -31.07
C TRP A 168 6.94 -16.24 -31.36
N TYR A 169 7.15 -15.01 -31.83
CA TYR A 169 8.49 -14.49 -32.19
C TYR A 169 9.16 -13.69 -31.06
N GLN A 170 8.38 -13.05 -30.18
CA GLN A 170 8.93 -12.19 -29.12
C GLN A 170 9.57 -12.96 -27.95
N ARG A 171 9.45 -14.30 -27.92
CA ARG A 171 10.12 -15.14 -26.91
C ARG A 171 11.65 -15.22 -27.05
N ILE A 172 12.22 -14.80 -28.18
CA ILE A 172 13.66 -14.95 -28.47
C ILE A 172 14.43 -13.61 -28.38
N LEU A 173 13.75 -12.47 -28.43
CA LEU A 173 14.40 -11.15 -28.46
C LEU A 173 13.97 -10.28 -27.29
N LYS A 174 14.66 -10.48 -26.15
CA LYS A 174 14.69 -9.63 -24.94
C LYS A 174 13.34 -9.49 -24.19
N PRO A 175 13.34 -9.52 -22.84
CA PRO A 175 12.15 -9.21 -22.07
C PRO A 175 11.81 -7.73 -22.26
N SER A 176 10.79 -7.44 -23.07
CA SER A 176 10.15 -6.13 -23.07
C SER A 176 9.50 -5.92 -21.70
N PRO A 177 9.78 -4.82 -20.99
CA PRO A 177 9.17 -4.57 -19.68
C PRO A 177 7.67 -4.46 -19.88
N SER A 178 6.92 -5.42 -19.34
CA SER A 178 5.46 -5.48 -19.45
C SER A 178 4.84 -4.22 -18.81
N LYS A 179 4.49 -3.23 -19.63
CA LYS A 179 3.85 -1.95 -19.23
C LYS A 179 2.37 -2.07 -18.80
N SER A 180 1.87 -3.28 -18.50
CA SER A 180 0.42 -3.49 -18.30
C SER A 180 -0.09 -3.12 -16.89
N GLY A 181 0.82 -3.04 -15.90
CA GLY A 181 0.47 -2.83 -14.48
C GLY A 181 0.55 -1.40 -13.96
N SER A 182 1.20 -0.50 -14.70
CA SER A 182 1.34 0.91 -14.32
C SER A 182 0.11 1.75 -14.71
N GLN A 183 -0.80 1.22 -15.53
CA GLN A 183 -1.86 2.01 -16.18
C GLN A 183 -2.78 2.76 -15.20
N SER A 184 -3.22 2.16 -14.11
CA SER A 184 -4.18 2.81 -13.18
C SER A 184 -3.53 3.99 -12.45
N LEU A 185 -2.34 3.77 -11.87
CA LEU A 185 -1.56 4.82 -11.22
C LEU A 185 -1.09 5.88 -12.24
N ASP A 186 -0.69 5.46 -13.45
CA ASP A 186 -0.30 6.38 -14.52
C ASP A 186 -1.47 7.28 -14.96
N ARG A 187 -2.69 6.74 -15.05
CA ARG A 187 -3.90 7.52 -15.38
C ARG A 187 -4.20 8.55 -14.30
N TRP A 188 -4.14 8.14 -13.03
CA TRP A 188 -4.28 9.08 -11.92
C TRP A 188 -3.19 10.16 -11.94
N LEU A 189 -1.92 9.79 -12.13
CA LEU A 189 -0.81 10.73 -12.23
C LEU A 189 -0.95 11.68 -13.44
N ASN A 190 -1.50 11.21 -14.56
CA ASN A 190 -1.81 12.05 -15.71
C ASN A 190 -2.95 13.03 -15.39
N ASN A 191 -3.94 12.64 -14.59
CA ASN A 191 -4.94 13.58 -14.09
C ASN A 191 -4.29 14.67 -13.23
N VAL A 192 -3.39 14.30 -12.32
CA VAL A 192 -2.62 15.27 -11.52
C VAL A 192 -1.77 16.18 -12.41
N ARG A 193 -1.12 15.62 -13.45
CA ARG A 193 -0.37 16.37 -14.46
C ARG A 193 -1.23 17.47 -15.09
N THR A 194 -2.46 17.13 -15.50
CA THR A 194 -3.39 18.09 -16.10
C THR A 194 -3.70 19.25 -15.17
N HIS A 195 -3.98 18.99 -13.89
CA HIS A 195 -4.25 20.04 -12.89
C HIS A 195 -3.02 20.92 -12.65
N LEU A 196 -1.82 20.33 -12.58
CA LEU A 196 -0.57 21.10 -12.43
C LEU A 196 -0.29 21.99 -13.66
N ALA A 197 -0.56 21.49 -14.87
CA ALA A 197 -0.39 22.27 -16.09
C ALA A 197 -1.39 23.44 -16.18
N GLN A 198 -2.61 23.28 -15.63
CA GLN A 198 -3.61 24.34 -15.58
C GLN A 198 -3.22 25.53 -14.70
N LEU A 199 -2.31 25.35 -13.74
CA LEU A 199 -1.77 26.46 -12.95
C LEU A 199 -1.03 27.48 -13.82
N ARG A 200 -0.47 27.06 -14.97
CA ARG A 200 0.34 27.90 -15.88
C ARG A 200 1.55 28.59 -15.24
N VAL A 201 1.95 28.17 -14.04
CA VAL A 201 3.15 28.67 -13.33
C VAL A 201 4.37 27.77 -13.52
N LEU A 202 4.21 26.60 -14.12
CA LEU A 202 5.25 25.58 -14.31
C LEU A 202 5.51 25.33 -15.80
N THR A 203 6.76 25.01 -16.13
CA THR A 203 7.11 24.45 -17.45
C THR A 203 6.70 22.97 -17.55
N GLU A 204 6.55 22.45 -18.77
CA GLU A 204 6.29 21.02 -19.04
C GLU A 204 7.28 20.10 -18.28
N ASP A 205 8.57 20.45 -18.29
CA ASP A 205 9.61 19.67 -17.62
C ASP A 205 9.45 19.69 -16.10
N GLN A 206 9.12 20.83 -15.51
CA GLN A 206 8.84 20.94 -14.08
C GLN A 206 7.59 20.14 -13.69
N VAL A 207 6.53 20.20 -14.49
CA VAL A 207 5.32 19.38 -14.28
C VAL A 207 5.70 17.89 -14.30
N ASN A 208 6.48 17.44 -15.27
CA ASN A 208 6.93 16.05 -15.36
C ASN A 208 7.76 15.64 -14.13
N GLN A 209 8.66 16.50 -13.66
CA GLN A 209 9.46 16.26 -12.46
C GLN A 209 8.59 16.17 -11.20
N VAL A 210 7.62 17.08 -11.03
CA VAL A 210 6.67 17.04 -9.90
C VAL A 210 5.90 15.72 -9.89
N VAL A 211 5.36 15.30 -11.05
CA VAL A 211 4.62 14.03 -11.19
C VAL A 211 5.51 12.82 -10.91
N GLN A 212 6.78 12.84 -11.33
CA GLN A 212 7.73 11.77 -11.03
C GLN A 212 8.06 11.69 -9.54
N GLN A 213 8.32 12.82 -8.87
CA GLN A 213 8.55 12.85 -7.42
C GLN A 213 7.31 12.39 -6.64
N LEU A 214 6.12 12.78 -7.11
CA LEU A 214 4.85 12.33 -6.56
C LEU A 214 4.72 10.80 -6.69
N ARG A 215 4.94 10.24 -7.88
CA ARG A 215 4.94 8.78 -8.12
C ARG A 215 5.82 8.07 -7.07
N GLN A 216 7.08 8.50 -6.95
CA GLN A 216 8.01 7.91 -5.99
C GLN A 216 7.53 8.02 -4.54
N ALA A 217 6.83 9.10 -4.19
CA ALA A 217 6.31 9.31 -2.85
C ALA A 217 5.06 8.48 -2.52
N VAL A 218 4.21 8.20 -3.51
CA VAL A 218 2.97 7.41 -3.31
C VAL A 218 3.17 5.90 -3.45
N THR A 219 4.19 5.46 -4.21
CA THR A 219 4.51 4.02 -4.37
C THR A 219 5.10 3.39 -3.08
N ILE A 220 5.29 4.17 -2.01
CA ILE A 220 5.80 3.67 -0.73
C ILE A 220 4.83 2.67 -0.09
N HIS A 221 5.35 1.58 0.48
CA HIS A 221 4.60 0.40 0.96
C HIS A 221 3.50 0.64 2.00
N ASN A 222 3.44 1.80 2.66
CA ASN A 222 2.54 2.10 3.76
C ASN A 222 1.65 3.30 3.43
N LEU A 223 0.39 3.01 3.04
CA LEU A 223 -0.61 4.01 2.67
C LEU A 223 -0.97 4.95 3.85
N ASN A 224 -0.91 4.46 5.09
CA ASN A 224 -1.24 5.27 6.27
C ASN A 224 -0.32 6.48 6.43
N LYS A 225 0.92 6.36 5.96
CA LYS A 225 1.91 7.44 5.98
C LYS A 225 1.73 8.45 4.86
N VAL A 226 1.04 8.09 3.76
CA VAL A 226 0.75 9.01 2.66
C VAL A 226 -0.13 10.16 3.18
N ALA A 227 0.06 11.38 2.67
CA ALA A 227 -0.65 12.58 3.11
C ALA A 227 -0.51 12.96 4.60
N SER A 228 0.40 12.34 5.35
CA SER A 228 0.76 12.82 6.70
C SER A 228 1.60 14.11 6.61
N PRO A 229 1.66 14.94 7.67
CA PRO A 229 2.48 16.15 7.67
C PRO A 229 3.95 15.89 7.27
N HIS A 230 4.59 14.90 7.88
CA HIS A 230 5.96 14.50 7.55
C HIS A 230 6.13 13.92 6.14
N TRP A 231 5.07 13.33 5.57
CA TRP A 231 5.11 12.89 4.18
C TRP A 231 5.09 14.09 3.23
N TYR A 232 4.24 15.09 3.49
CA TYR A 232 4.20 16.32 2.72
C TYR A 232 5.51 17.11 2.82
N GLU A 233 6.06 17.28 4.02
CA GLU A 233 7.37 17.92 4.22
C GLU A 233 8.46 17.29 3.33
N ARG A 234 8.55 15.95 3.33
CA ARG A 234 9.52 15.23 2.51
C ARG A 234 9.23 15.31 1.02
N LEU A 235 7.97 15.39 0.61
CA LEU A 235 7.62 15.59 -0.80
C LEU A 235 8.02 17.01 -1.22
N TYR A 236 7.60 18.04 -0.50
CA TYR A 236 7.87 19.43 -0.85
C TYR A 236 9.36 19.77 -0.86
N HIS A 237 10.12 19.26 0.11
CA HIS A 237 11.58 19.39 0.09
C HIS A 237 12.21 18.69 -1.14
N ARG A 238 11.66 17.57 -1.60
CA ARG A 238 12.10 16.94 -2.86
C ARG A 238 11.70 17.75 -4.08
N LEU A 239 10.54 18.40 -4.09
CA LEU A 239 10.13 19.26 -5.20
C LEU A 239 11.01 20.50 -5.31
N GLU A 240 11.31 21.14 -4.19
CA GLU A 240 12.22 22.30 -4.15
C GLU A 240 13.61 21.93 -4.71
N LYS A 241 14.18 20.80 -4.28
CA LYS A 241 15.52 20.38 -4.70
C LYS A 241 15.60 19.74 -6.08
N ASN A 242 14.69 18.82 -6.40
CA ASN A 242 14.78 17.98 -7.59
C ASN A 242 13.95 18.51 -8.76
N ALA A 243 12.86 19.25 -8.48
CA ALA A 243 12.04 19.87 -9.52
C ALA A 243 12.39 21.35 -9.76
N ASN A 244 13.38 21.88 -9.03
CA ASN A 244 13.88 23.25 -9.12
C ASN A 244 12.75 24.29 -9.15
N LEU A 245 11.80 24.16 -8.23
CA LEU A 245 10.66 25.07 -8.10
C LEU A 245 11.04 26.28 -7.27
N SER A 246 10.64 27.47 -7.71
CA SER A 246 10.71 28.66 -6.86
C SER A 246 9.75 28.54 -5.68
N ARG A 247 9.97 29.34 -4.63
CA ARG A 247 9.10 29.34 -3.45
C ARG A 247 7.64 29.67 -3.79
N SER A 248 7.39 30.60 -4.74
CA SER A 248 6.03 30.93 -5.17
C SER A 248 5.38 29.78 -5.94
N GLN A 249 6.10 29.17 -6.88
CA GLN A 249 5.63 28.00 -7.63
C GLN A 249 5.32 26.83 -6.70
N LEU A 250 6.13 26.65 -5.65
CA LEU A 250 5.95 25.59 -4.68
C LEU A 250 4.64 25.76 -3.89
N GLU A 251 4.27 26.96 -3.47
CA GLU A 251 2.99 27.17 -2.76
C GLU A 251 1.78 26.83 -3.63
N ASP A 252 1.76 27.24 -4.90
CA ASP A 252 0.69 26.89 -5.84
C ASP A 252 0.60 25.36 -6.05
N VAL A 253 1.75 24.70 -6.16
CA VAL A 253 1.86 23.24 -6.30
C VAL A 253 1.40 22.52 -5.04
N LYS A 254 1.73 23.05 -3.84
CA LYS A 254 1.36 22.44 -2.56
C LYS A 254 -0.14 22.30 -2.43
N GLU A 255 -0.90 23.31 -2.82
CA GLU A 255 -2.36 23.29 -2.75
C GLU A 255 -2.95 22.18 -3.63
N VAL A 256 -2.55 22.14 -4.91
CA VAL A 256 -3.02 21.11 -5.86
C VAL A 256 -2.66 19.72 -5.39
N LEU A 257 -1.40 19.51 -4.98
CA LEU A 257 -0.94 18.20 -4.51
C LEU A 257 -1.64 17.80 -3.22
N SER A 258 -1.87 18.72 -2.29
CA SER A 258 -2.58 18.43 -1.04
C SER A 258 -3.99 17.91 -1.30
N LYS A 259 -4.73 18.57 -2.22
CA LYS A 259 -6.07 18.14 -2.62
C LYS A 259 -6.05 16.77 -3.31
N GLN A 260 -5.23 16.62 -4.36
CA GLN A 260 -5.16 15.39 -5.16
C GLN A 260 -4.70 14.17 -4.35
N VAL A 261 -3.68 14.35 -3.49
CA VAL A 261 -3.14 13.25 -2.67
C VAL A 261 -4.10 12.88 -1.53
N SER A 262 -4.78 13.85 -0.91
CA SER A 262 -5.77 13.56 0.13
C SER A 262 -6.96 12.79 -0.43
N GLY A 263 -7.50 13.21 -1.59
CA GLY A 263 -8.54 12.45 -2.29
C GLY A 263 -8.08 11.04 -2.71
N PHE A 264 -6.83 10.90 -3.18
CA PHE A 264 -6.24 9.59 -3.45
C PHE A 264 -6.14 8.72 -2.20
N LYS A 265 -5.77 9.29 -1.04
CA LYS A 265 -5.67 8.55 0.22
C LYS A 265 -7.02 8.05 0.69
N VAL A 266 -8.05 8.88 0.64
CA VAL A 266 -9.44 8.50 0.98
C VAL A 266 -9.85 7.31 0.11
N PHE A 267 -9.73 7.47 -1.21
CA PHE A 267 -10.01 6.39 -2.17
C PHE A 267 -9.22 5.12 -1.86
N ALA A 268 -7.90 5.21 -1.75
CA ALA A 268 -7.02 4.06 -1.60
C ALA A 268 -7.30 3.28 -0.31
N SER A 269 -7.67 3.98 0.77
CA SER A 269 -8.00 3.37 2.06
C SER A 269 -9.30 2.57 1.96
N ASP A 270 -10.35 3.18 1.40
CA ASP A 270 -11.63 2.47 1.19
C ASP A 270 -11.49 1.34 0.16
N TYR A 271 -10.68 1.56 -0.87
CA TYR A 271 -10.40 0.59 -1.92
C TYR A 271 -9.70 -0.65 -1.37
N LEU A 272 -8.74 -0.53 -0.44
CA LEU A 272 -8.09 -1.68 0.19
C LEU A 272 -9.00 -2.47 1.13
N GLY A 273 -10.03 -1.82 1.68
CA GLY A 273 -10.99 -2.40 2.61
C GLY A 273 -10.46 -2.49 4.05
N ASP A 274 -11.08 -1.72 4.95
CA ASP A 274 -10.62 -1.37 6.31
C ASP A 274 -10.12 -2.50 7.23
N LYS A 275 -10.45 -3.78 6.99
CA LYS A 275 -10.24 -4.83 8.01
C LYS A 275 -8.80 -5.34 8.14
N LYS A 276 -8.00 -5.30 7.07
CA LYS A 276 -6.61 -5.82 7.10
C LYS A 276 -5.58 -4.74 7.38
N ASP A 277 -5.81 -3.54 6.89
CA ASP A 277 -4.87 -2.44 7.10
C ASP A 277 -4.96 -1.88 8.53
N GLN A 278 -6.12 -1.93 9.20
CA GLN A 278 -6.18 -1.60 10.64
C GLN A 278 -5.35 -2.57 11.49
N ALA A 279 -5.30 -3.86 11.14
CA ALA A 279 -4.51 -4.85 11.87
C ALA A 279 -2.99 -4.67 11.64
N THR A 280 -2.57 -4.34 10.41
CA THR A 280 -1.16 -3.99 10.14
C THR A 280 -0.79 -2.64 10.73
N THR A 281 -1.71 -1.68 10.78
CA THR A 281 -1.53 -0.38 11.46
C THR A 281 -1.36 -0.56 12.95
N TRP A 282 -2.16 -1.42 13.58
CA TRP A 282 -2.01 -1.76 14.99
C TRP A 282 -0.68 -2.45 15.27
N LEU A 283 -0.23 -3.36 14.40
CA LEU A 283 1.10 -3.99 14.50
C LEU A 283 2.25 -2.99 14.30
N ASP A 284 2.12 -2.07 13.33
CA ASP A 284 3.11 -1.03 13.09
C ASP A 284 3.18 -0.01 14.23
N GLU A 285 2.04 0.36 14.82
CA GLU A 285 1.96 1.23 16.01
C GLU A 285 2.54 0.52 17.23
N LEU A 286 2.25 -0.76 17.44
CA LEU A 286 2.89 -1.55 18.48
C LEU A 286 4.40 -1.62 18.31
N HIS A 287 4.89 -1.87 17.09
CA HIS A 287 6.32 -1.84 16.83
C HIS A 287 6.91 -0.46 17.12
N HIS A 288 6.25 0.62 16.72
CA HIS A 288 6.71 1.97 17.01
C HIS A 288 6.76 2.28 18.52
N GLN A 289 5.75 1.85 19.28
CA GLN A 289 5.72 2.00 20.73
C GLN A 289 6.77 1.12 21.42
N CYS A 290 7.01 -0.10 20.91
CA CYS A 290 8.08 -0.97 21.37
C CYS A 290 9.47 -0.37 21.09
N ASP A 291 9.69 0.20 19.91
CA ASP A 291 10.94 0.88 19.55
C ASP A 291 11.16 2.10 20.44
N LYS A 292 10.11 2.91 20.67
CA LYS A 292 10.17 4.07 21.56
C LYS A 292 10.45 3.64 23.00
N ALA A 293 9.79 2.59 23.50
CA ALA A 293 10.04 2.04 24.82
C ALA A 293 11.46 1.47 24.95
N MET A 294 12.00 0.81 23.93
CA MET A 294 13.40 0.35 23.90
C MET A 294 14.37 1.53 23.95
N VAL A 295 14.14 2.59 23.16
CA VAL A 295 14.98 3.78 23.19
C VAL A 295 14.93 4.45 24.57
N THR A 296 13.74 4.64 25.14
CA THR A 296 13.57 5.25 26.47
C THR A 296 14.20 4.40 27.58
N THR A 297 14.01 3.08 27.57
CA THR A 297 14.62 2.19 28.56
C THR A 297 16.14 2.10 28.40
N SER A 298 16.65 2.12 27.17
CA SER A 298 18.10 2.17 26.92
C SER A 298 18.71 3.50 27.38
N GLY A 299 18.01 4.63 27.21
CA GLY A 299 18.39 5.93 27.75
C GLY A 299 18.44 5.91 29.27
N TRP A 300 17.37 5.46 29.92
CA TRP A 300 17.32 5.34 31.38
C TRP A 300 18.39 4.40 31.94
N MET A 301 18.65 3.26 31.29
CA MET A 301 19.73 2.34 31.70
C MET A 301 21.11 2.97 31.53
N ASN A 302 21.34 3.76 30.49
CA ASN A 302 22.59 4.49 30.32
C ASN A 302 22.77 5.55 31.41
N ASP A 303 21.73 6.33 31.69
CA ASP A 303 21.75 7.35 32.75
C ASP A 303 22.00 6.74 34.13
N LEU A 304 21.39 5.57 34.40
CA LEU A 304 21.61 4.83 35.65
C LEU A 304 23.02 4.26 35.74
N LEU A 305 23.58 3.74 34.65
CA LEU A 305 24.96 3.25 34.61
C LEU A 305 25.98 4.39 34.78
N GLU A 306 25.71 5.56 34.20
CA GLU A 306 26.51 6.77 34.40
C GLU A 306 26.42 7.29 35.84
N GLY A 307 25.21 7.31 36.43
CA GLY A 307 24.97 7.68 37.82
C GLY A 307 25.65 6.74 38.83
N LEU A 308 25.80 5.46 38.50
CA LEU A 308 26.55 4.48 39.28
C LEU A 308 28.07 4.53 39.04
N GLY A 309 28.57 5.46 38.22
CA GLY A 309 29.99 5.61 37.92
C GLY A 309 30.56 4.49 37.04
N ILE A 310 29.69 3.65 36.45
CA ILE A 310 30.09 2.56 35.55
C ILE A 310 30.23 3.15 34.14
N ARG A 311 31.37 3.78 33.86
CA ARG A 311 31.71 4.20 32.47
C ARG A 311 31.80 2.95 31.59
N LYS A 312 30.88 2.83 30.61
CA LYS A 312 30.95 1.81 29.55
C LYS A 312 32.29 1.93 28.82
N LYS A 313 33.09 0.87 28.83
CA LYS A 313 34.11 0.65 27.79
C LYS A 313 33.36 0.41 26.47
N GLN A 314 33.23 1.46 25.65
CA GLN A 314 32.48 1.48 24.39
C GLN A 314 32.83 0.34 23.40
N GLY A 315 34.00 -0.29 23.51
CA GLY A 315 34.43 -1.34 22.57
C GLY A 315 33.68 -2.68 22.61
N LEU A 316 32.84 -2.95 23.61
CA LEU A 316 32.17 -4.27 23.75
C LEU A 316 30.83 -4.37 23.02
N LEU A 317 30.16 -3.24 22.76
CA LEU A 317 28.91 -3.20 21.97
C LEU A 317 29.19 -3.20 20.45
N ASP A 318 30.29 -2.60 20.02
CA ASP A 318 30.73 -2.65 18.61
C ASP A 318 31.09 -4.08 18.18
N HIS A 319 31.60 -4.90 19.10
CA HIS A 319 31.90 -6.31 18.82
C HIS A 319 30.65 -7.19 18.67
N LEU A 320 29.55 -6.85 19.33
CA LEU A 320 28.28 -7.57 19.18
C LEU A 320 27.51 -7.12 17.93
N ASN A 321 27.67 -5.88 17.50
CA ASN A 321 27.02 -5.36 16.27
C ASN A 321 27.81 -5.70 14.98
N SER A 322 29.11 -5.99 15.09
CA SER A 322 29.96 -6.45 13.99
C SER A 322 29.79 -7.95 13.64
N GLY A 323 29.10 -8.74 14.47
CA GLY A 323 29.06 -10.20 14.35
C GLY A 323 28.14 -10.78 13.26
N ASN A 324 27.37 -9.97 12.54
CA ASN A 324 26.32 -10.47 11.64
C ASN A 324 26.57 -10.28 10.13
N HIS A 325 27.77 -9.88 9.73
CA HIS A 325 28.15 -9.75 8.32
C HIS A 325 29.54 -10.31 7.99
N GLU A 326 29.78 -11.59 8.31
CA GLU A 326 30.82 -12.36 7.63
C GLU A 326 30.17 -13.36 6.65
N LYS A 327 29.93 -12.87 5.43
CA LYS A 327 29.57 -13.71 4.27
C LYS A 327 30.73 -14.68 4.01
N LYS A 328 30.49 -15.98 4.22
CA LYS A 328 31.35 -17.05 3.69
C LYS A 328 31.59 -16.82 2.19
N LYS A 329 32.81 -16.44 1.81
CA LYS A 329 33.30 -16.52 0.43
C LYS A 329 33.28 -17.98 -0.03
N PRO A 330 32.78 -18.30 -1.23
CA PRO A 330 32.96 -19.62 -1.80
C PRO A 330 34.45 -19.86 -2.09
N ARG A 331 34.98 -20.97 -1.59
CA ARG A 331 36.33 -21.46 -1.93
C ARG A 331 36.33 -21.86 -3.41
N HIS A 332 37.13 -21.17 -4.22
CA HIS A 332 37.49 -21.66 -5.54
C HIS A 332 38.36 -22.91 -5.40
N ALA A 333 37.98 -23.98 -6.11
CA ALA A 333 38.78 -25.17 -6.26
C ALA A 333 40.01 -24.87 -7.16
N PRO A 334 41.19 -25.46 -6.88
CA PRO A 334 42.36 -25.29 -7.73
C PRO A 334 42.18 -26.02 -9.07
N LEU A 335 42.50 -25.31 -10.15
CA LEU A 335 42.59 -25.84 -11.51
C LEU A 335 43.78 -26.81 -11.61
N ILE A 336 43.49 -28.03 -12.07
CA ILE A 336 44.49 -29.04 -12.45
C ILE A 336 45.12 -28.62 -13.79
N PRO A 337 46.46 -28.61 -13.94
CA PRO A 337 47.09 -28.35 -15.22
C PRO A 337 46.95 -29.56 -16.15
N PHE A 338 46.28 -29.37 -17.29
CA PHE A 338 46.33 -30.32 -18.40
C PHE A 338 47.72 -30.23 -19.06
N SER A 339 48.48 -31.32 -18.96
CA SER A 339 49.67 -31.55 -19.76
C SER A 339 49.28 -31.85 -21.21
N ARG A 340 50.00 -31.25 -22.16
CA ARG A 340 49.90 -31.55 -23.59
C ARG A 340 50.57 -32.90 -23.88
N SER A 341 49.94 -33.69 -24.75
CA SER A 341 50.57 -34.70 -25.60
C SER A 341 49.76 -34.75 -26.89
#